data_AF-A0A329XQ08-F1
#
_entry.id   AF-A0A329XQ08-F1
#
_cell.length_a   1.000
_cell.length_b   1.000
_cell.length_c   1.000
_cell.angle_alpha   90.00
_cell.angle_beta   90.00
_cell.angle_gamma   90.00
#
_symmetry.space_group_name_H-M   'P 1'
#
loop_
_entity.id
_entity.type
_entity.pdbx_description
1 polymer ?
#
loop_
_entity_poly.entity_id
_entity_poly.type
_entity_poly.pdbx_seq_one_letter_code
_entity_poly.pdbx_strand_id
1 'polypeptide(L)'
;MSKHQVKNPAVIPAFTASESLAADLQRALVDITALSLVGKQVHWNLVGPNFRDLHLNLDEVVDIAREGSDELAERMRAINAFPDGRPGTVASQTTVPEAPEGAVITADAVDYIVSAINAVVTTLRDIHDAVDEADPSSSGILEDYTQRLEQQSWFLSAQNYSAN
;
A
#
# COMPACT_ATOMS: atom_id res chain seq x y z
N MET A 1 17.96 -10.22 59.11
CA MET A 1 17.04 -9.60 58.13
C MET A 1 17.66 -9.79 56.75
N SER A 2 17.06 -10.60 55.88
CA SER A 2 17.59 -10.84 54.53
C SER A 2 17.25 -9.65 53.63
N LYS A 3 18.26 -8.98 53.08
CA LYS A 3 18.07 -7.93 52.06
C LYS A 3 17.83 -8.62 50.71
N HIS A 4 16.58 -8.95 50.43
CA HIS A 4 16.18 -9.37 49.10
C HIS A 4 16.32 -8.16 48.17
N GLN A 5 17.37 -8.14 47.35
CA GLN A 5 17.58 -7.08 46.37
C GLN A 5 16.76 -7.42 45.13
N VAL A 6 15.65 -6.73 44.93
CA VAL A 6 14.82 -6.88 43.73
C VAL A 6 15.62 -6.31 42.55
N LYS A 7 16.02 -7.16 41.60
CA LYS A 7 16.58 -6.70 40.32
C LYS A 7 15.43 -6.09 39.50
N ASN A 8 15.66 -4.92 38.89
CA ASN A 8 14.65 -4.32 38.03
C ASN A 8 14.23 -5.31 36.93
N PRO A 9 12.93 -5.62 36.78
CA PRO A 9 12.47 -6.45 35.68
C PRO A 9 12.77 -5.74 34.34
N ALA A 10 12.99 -6.54 33.29
CA ALA A 10 13.16 -6.00 31.95
C ALA A 10 11.89 -5.24 31.54
N VAL A 11 12.06 -4.01 31.05
CA VAL A 11 10.96 -3.25 30.43
C VAL A 11 10.78 -3.81 29.02
N ILE A 12 9.67 -4.51 28.78
CA ILE A 12 9.32 -5.07 27.47
C ILE A 12 8.16 -4.23 26.92
N PRO A 13 8.27 -3.59 25.74
CA PRO A 13 7.12 -2.98 25.08
C PRO A 13 6.10 -4.07 24.74
N ALA A 14 4.85 -3.88 25.19
CA ALA A 14 3.91 -4.99 25.45
C ALA A 14 2.85 -5.27 24.36
N PHE A 15 2.77 -4.47 23.31
CA PHE A 15 1.65 -4.56 22.38
C PHE A 15 1.80 -5.74 21.40
N THR A 16 0.73 -6.52 21.27
CA THR A 16 0.58 -7.61 20.31
C THR A 16 -0.73 -7.37 19.60
N ALA A 17 -0.70 -7.31 18.27
CA ALA A 17 -1.90 -7.12 17.47
C ALA A 17 -2.91 -8.25 17.71
N SER A 18 -4.20 -7.90 17.73
CA SER A 18 -5.26 -8.89 17.58
C SER A 18 -5.20 -9.53 16.18
N GLU A 19 -5.87 -10.66 16.01
CA GLU A 19 -6.04 -11.28 14.68
C GLU A 19 -6.73 -10.33 13.70
N SER A 20 -7.68 -9.51 14.17
CA SER A 20 -8.37 -8.53 13.32
C SER A 20 -7.45 -7.42 12.83
N LEU A 21 -6.65 -6.81 13.72
CA LEU A 21 -5.67 -5.79 13.34
C LEU A 21 -4.63 -6.36 12.37
N ALA A 22 -4.13 -7.57 12.65
CA ALA A 22 -3.21 -8.26 11.75
C ALA A 22 -3.84 -8.52 10.37
N ALA A 23 -5.11 -8.92 10.32
CA ALA A 23 -5.82 -9.15 9.07
C ALA A 23 -6.06 -7.87 8.27
N ASP A 24 -6.42 -6.76 8.93
CA ASP A 24 -6.62 -5.48 8.26
C ASP A 24 -5.31 -4.93 7.69
N LEU A 25 -4.21 -5.00 8.44
CA LEU A 25 -2.89 -4.62 7.91
C LEU A 25 -2.43 -5.55 6.78
N GLN A 26 -2.75 -6.84 6.83
CA GLN A 26 -2.48 -7.77 5.74
C GLN A 26 -3.26 -7.40 4.46
N ARG A 27 -4.52 -6.93 4.58
CA ARG A 27 -5.31 -6.44 3.43
C ARG A 27 -4.63 -5.24 2.77
N ALA A 28 -4.18 -4.26 3.55
CA ALA A 28 -3.42 -3.13 3.03
C ALA A 28 -2.11 -3.59 2.35
N LEU A 29 -1.38 -4.50 2.99
CA LEU A 29 -0.11 -5.03 2.48
C LEU A 29 -0.27 -5.71 1.11
N VAL A 30 -1.27 -6.58 0.93
CA VAL A 30 -1.43 -7.27 -0.36
C VAL A 30 -1.78 -6.31 -1.48
N ASP A 31 -2.63 -5.33 -1.23
CA ASP A 31 -3.07 -4.36 -2.23
C ASP A 31 -1.93 -3.42 -2.64
N ILE A 32 -1.22 -2.85 -1.67
CA ILE A 32 -0.10 -1.96 -1.99
C ILE A 32 1.06 -2.72 -2.64
N THR A 33 1.29 -3.99 -2.27
CA THR A 33 2.27 -4.86 -2.95
C THR A 33 1.85 -5.13 -4.40
N ALA A 34 0.57 -5.46 -4.64
CA ALA A 34 0.04 -5.67 -5.98
C ALA A 34 0.19 -4.42 -6.86
N LEU A 35 -0.08 -3.23 -6.31
CA LEU A 35 0.09 -1.96 -7.02
C LEU A 35 1.53 -1.77 -7.52
N SER A 36 2.54 -2.19 -6.77
CA SER A 36 3.95 -2.09 -7.23
C SER A 36 4.23 -2.95 -8.47
N LEU A 37 3.60 -4.13 -8.57
CA LEU A 37 3.75 -5.04 -9.72
C LEU A 37 2.97 -4.52 -10.92
N VAL A 38 1.72 -4.12 -10.68
CA VAL A 38 0.82 -3.55 -11.69
C VAL A 38 1.42 -2.28 -12.28
N GLY A 39 1.91 -1.37 -11.43
CA GLY A 39 2.56 -0.12 -11.84
C GLY A 39 3.77 -0.37 -12.75
N LYS A 40 4.63 -1.35 -12.41
CA LYS A 40 5.77 -1.70 -13.28
C LYS A 40 5.34 -2.33 -14.60
N GLN A 41 4.31 -3.16 -14.59
CA GLN A 41 3.79 -3.77 -15.81
C GLN A 41 3.28 -2.71 -16.79
N VAL A 42 2.55 -1.70 -16.29
CA VAL A 42 2.09 -0.56 -17.10
C VAL A 42 3.28 0.28 -17.55
N HIS A 43 4.22 0.60 -16.65
CA HIS A 43 5.42 1.39 -16.94
C HIS A 43 6.27 0.81 -18.09
N TRP A 44 6.44 -0.51 -18.14
CA TRP A 44 7.23 -1.17 -19.19
C TRP A 44 6.53 -1.20 -20.55
N ASN A 45 5.20 -1.36 -20.57
CA ASN A 45 4.45 -1.63 -21.79
C ASN A 45 3.64 -0.43 -22.32
N LEU A 46 3.76 0.73 -21.65
CA LEU A 46 3.14 1.98 -22.07
C LEU A 46 3.66 2.43 -23.44
N VAL A 47 2.76 2.85 -24.32
CA VAL A 47 3.11 3.45 -25.62
C VAL A 47 2.18 4.62 -25.97
N GLY A 48 2.65 5.55 -26.81
CA GLY A 48 1.82 6.62 -27.39
C GLY A 48 2.20 8.04 -26.96
N PRO A 49 1.32 9.03 -27.20
CA PRO A 49 1.58 10.44 -26.88
C PRO A 49 1.82 10.65 -25.39
N ASN A 50 2.80 11.47 -25.05
CA ASN A 50 3.25 11.73 -23.68
C ASN A 50 3.86 10.53 -22.93
N PHE A 51 4.32 9.51 -23.66
CA PHE A 51 4.92 8.29 -23.10
C PHE A 51 5.94 8.56 -21.97
N ARG A 52 6.92 9.45 -22.20
CA ARG A 52 8.06 9.59 -21.28
C ARG A 52 7.63 10.11 -19.91
N ASP A 53 6.73 11.09 -19.86
CA ASP A 53 6.32 11.69 -18.59
C ASP A 53 5.46 10.70 -17.79
N LEU A 54 4.53 10.02 -18.43
CA LEU A 54 3.77 8.94 -17.80
C LEU A 54 4.66 7.78 -17.35
N HIS A 55 5.63 7.37 -18.18
CA HIS A 55 6.59 6.33 -17.84
C HIS A 55 7.37 6.66 -16.55
N LEU A 56 7.81 7.91 -16.39
CA LEU A 56 8.49 8.35 -15.17
C LEU A 56 7.54 8.48 -13.98
N ASN A 57 6.34 9.03 -14.18
CA ASN A 57 5.35 9.16 -13.12
C ASN A 57 4.92 7.78 -12.56
N LEU A 58 4.80 6.76 -13.41
CA LEU A 58 4.48 5.40 -12.96
C LEU A 58 5.56 4.82 -12.03
N ASP A 59 6.81 5.24 -12.18
CA ASP A 59 7.86 4.84 -11.24
C ASP A 59 7.70 5.49 -9.87
N GLU A 60 7.23 6.74 -9.80
CA GLU A 60 6.90 7.38 -8.52
C GLU A 60 5.78 6.64 -7.77
N VAL A 61 4.76 6.16 -8.49
CA VAL A 61 3.70 5.32 -7.91
C VAL A 61 4.28 4.01 -7.37
N VAL A 62 5.16 3.37 -8.13
CA VAL A 62 5.79 2.11 -7.72
C VAL A 62 6.67 2.31 -6.49
N ASP A 63 7.40 3.42 -6.42
CA ASP A 63 8.27 3.74 -5.29
C ASP A 63 7.44 3.96 -4.01
N ILE A 64 6.35 4.75 -4.09
CA ILE A 64 5.40 4.92 -2.98
C ILE A 64 4.83 3.56 -2.55
N ALA A 65 4.42 2.72 -3.50
CA ALA A 65 3.84 1.42 -3.20
C ALA A 65 4.83 0.47 -2.52
N ARG A 66 6.11 0.50 -2.93
CA ARG A 66 7.17 -0.33 -2.33
C ARG A 66 7.51 0.14 -0.93
N GLU A 67 7.69 1.44 -0.73
CA GLU A 67 7.93 2.03 0.59
C GLU A 67 6.78 1.67 1.56
N GLY A 68 5.53 1.81 1.11
CA GLY A 68 4.38 1.48 1.95
C GLY A 68 4.20 -0.01 2.21
N SER A 69 4.54 -0.87 1.25
CA SER A 69 4.55 -2.31 1.47
C SER A 69 5.56 -2.71 2.56
N ASP A 70 6.73 -2.08 2.57
CA ASP A 70 7.77 -2.34 3.57
C ASP A 70 7.34 -1.81 4.94
N GLU A 71 6.88 -0.57 5.01
CA GLU A 71 6.44 0.05 6.27
C GLU A 71 5.27 -0.68 6.93
N LEU A 72 4.29 -1.15 6.13
CA LEU A 72 3.19 -1.99 6.63
C LEU A 72 3.71 -3.35 7.14
N ALA A 73 4.55 -4.04 6.36
CA ALA A 73 5.07 -5.34 6.74
C ALA A 73 5.94 -5.25 8.01
N GLU A 74 6.82 -4.25 8.09
CA GLU A 74 7.65 -3.99 9.27
C GLU A 74 6.79 -3.57 10.47
N ARG A 75 5.73 -2.76 10.27
CA ARG A 75 4.79 -2.43 11.33
C ARG A 75 4.12 -3.68 11.89
N MET A 76 3.65 -4.57 11.02
CA MET A 76 3.08 -5.86 11.45
C MET A 76 4.09 -6.64 12.30
N ARG A 77 5.36 -6.71 11.88
CA ARG A 77 6.42 -7.36 12.67
C ARG A 77 6.65 -6.68 14.02
N ALA A 78 6.63 -5.36 14.09
CA ALA A 78 6.82 -4.59 15.31
C ALA A 78 5.72 -4.83 16.37
N ILE A 79 4.50 -5.19 15.93
CA ILE A 79 3.36 -5.53 16.80
C ILE A 79 3.09 -7.04 16.87
N ASN A 80 4.12 -7.85 16.62
CA ASN A 80 4.10 -9.32 16.70
C ASN A 80 3.13 -10.04 15.73
N ALA A 81 2.67 -9.37 14.67
CA ALA A 81 1.94 -9.96 13.55
C ALA A 81 2.89 -10.41 12.42
N PHE A 82 2.50 -11.41 11.63
CA PHE A 82 3.35 -11.98 10.57
C PHE A 82 2.77 -11.64 9.19
N PRO A 83 3.43 -10.80 8.38
CA PRO A 83 2.98 -10.46 7.03
C PRO A 83 3.19 -11.63 6.06
N ASP A 84 2.36 -11.69 5.02
CA ASP A 84 2.52 -12.60 3.90
C ASP A 84 2.43 -11.86 2.55
N GLY A 85 3.60 -11.47 2.03
CA GLY A 85 3.76 -10.85 0.71
C GLY A 85 4.10 -11.83 -0.40
N ARG A 86 3.89 -13.15 -0.22
CA ARG A 86 4.23 -14.14 -1.27
C ARG A 86 3.35 -13.94 -2.50
N PRO A 87 3.87 -14.18 -3.72
CA PRO A 87 3.12 -13.91 -4.96
C PRO A 87 1.74 -14.59 -5.03
N GLY A 88 1.63 -15.84 -4.59
CA GLY A 88 0.35 -16.57 -4.59
C GLY A 88 -0.67 -15.96 -3.63
N THR A 89 -0.23 -15.46 -2.47
CA THR A 89 -1.10 -14.79 -1.51
C THR A 89 -1.60 -13.47 -2.07
N VAL A 90 -0.67 -12.63 -2.56
CA VAL A 90 -0.98 -11.34 -3.18
C VAL A 90 -2.00 -11.51 -4.32
N ALA A 91 -1.74 -12.41 -5.26
CA ALA A 91 -2.63 -12.64 -6.40
C ALA A 91 -4.02 -13.17 -6.00
N SER A 92 -4.12 -13.93 -4.90
CA SER A 92 -5.40 -14.50 -4.45
C SER A 92 -6.27 -13.56 -3.60
N GLN A 93 -5.69 -12.49 -3.06
CA GLN A 93 -6.34 -11.65 -2.04
C GLN A 93 -6.47 -10.18 -2.46
N THR A 94 -5.67 -9.71 -3.42
CA THR A 94 -5.70 -8.30 -3.79
C THR A 94 -7.02 -7.88 -4.43
N THR A 95 -7.44 -6.65 -4.16
CA THR A 95 -8.54 -5.95 -4.83
C THR A 95 -8.06 -5.14 -6.04
N VAL A 96 -6.74 -4.96 -6.19
CA VAL A 96 -6.14 -4.22 -7.31
C VAL A 96 -6.40 -5.00 -8.62
N PRO A 97 -6.91 -4.35 -9.68
CA PRO A 97 -7.15 -5.02 -10.96
C PRO A 97 -5.87 -5.62 -11.53
N GLU A 98 -5.99 -6.70 -12.30
CA GLU A 98 -4.86 -7.29 -13.02
C GLU A 98 -4.40 -6.39 -14.17
N ALA A 99 -3.10 -6.29 -14.39
CA ALA A 99 -2.53 -5.44 -15.43
C ALA A 99 -2.87 -5.96 -16.83
N PRO A 100 -3.14 -5.07 -17.82
CA PRO A 100 -3.39 -5.51 -19.18
C PRO A 100 -2.20 -6.29 -19.76
N GLU A 101 -2.51 -7.29 -20.58
CA GLU A 101 -1.50 -7.99 -21.37
C GLU A 101 -1.04 -7.15 -22.56
N GLY A 102 0.27 -7.14 -22.84
CA GLY A 102 0.85 -6.47 -24.00
C GLY A 102 0.92 -4.94 -23.86
N ALA A 103 0.99 -4.26 -25.01
CA ALA A 103 1.16 -2.81 -25.07
C ALA A 103 -0.13 -2.07 -24.70
N VAL A 104 -0.01 -0.99 -23.92
CA VAL A 104 -1.15 -0.17 -23.47
C VAL A 104 -0.97 1.27 -23.93
N ILE A 105 -1.99 1.84 -24.59
CA ILE A 105 -1.93 3.24 -25.02
C ILE A 105 -2.06 4.19 -23.83
N THR A 106 -1.46 5.37 -23.93
CA THR A 106 -1.33 6.30 -22.79
C THR A 106 -2.64 6.68 -22.11
N ALA A 107 -3.73 6.91 -22.86
CA ALA A 107 -5.03 7.22 -22.27
C ALA A 107 -5.57 6.05 -21.43
N ASP A 108 -5.57 4.83 -21.98
CA ASP A 108 -6.04 3.64 -21.27
C ASP A 108 -5.17 3.32 -20.05
N ALA A 109 -3.85 3.52 -20.17
CA ALA A 109 -2.92 3.31 -19.06
C ALA A 109 -3.19 4.25 -17.88
N VAL A 110 -3.55 5.51 -18.15
CA VAL A 110 -3.94 6.49 -17.11
C VAL A 110 -5.21 6.04 -16.40
N ASP A 111 -6.27 5.71 -17.14
CA ASP A 111 -7.53 5.27 -16.52
C ASP A 111 -7.33 4.01 -15.67
N TYR A 112 -6.52 3.09 -16.19
CA TYR A 112 -6.21 1.84 -15.53
C TYR A 112 -5.40 2.04 -14.24
N ILE A 113 -4.29 2.79 -14.28
CA ILE A 113 -3.46 3.00 -13.07
C ILE A 113 -4.20 3.82 -12.01
N VAL A 114 -5.03 4.78 -12.42
CA VAL A 114 -5.89 5.53 -11.50
C VAL A 114 -6.88 4.59 -10.80
N SER A 115 -7.49 3.65 -11.53
CA SER A 115 -8.34 2.62 -10.92
C SER A 115 -7.56 1.72 -9.95
N ALA A 116 -6.33 1.34 -10.29
CA ALA A 116 -5.50 0.51 -9.42
C ALA A 116 -5.11 1.24 -8.13
N ILE A 117 -4.71 2.51 -8.22
CA ILE A 117 -4.43 3.37 -7.06
C ILE A 117 -5.67 3.51 -6.18
N ASN A 118 -6.82 3.80 -6.80
CA ASN A 118 -8.07 3.99 -6.06
C ASN A 118 -8.52 2.71 -5.33
N ALA A 119 -8.25 1.52 -5.89
CA ALA A 119 -8.52 0.25 -5.19
C ALA A 119 -7.72 0.14 -3.89
N VAL A 120 -6.42 0.45 -3.92
CA VAL A 120 -5.59 0.49 -2.70
C VAL A 120 -6.13 1.52 -1.71
N VAL A 121 -6.39 2.74 -2.17
CA VAL A 121 -6.92 3.83 -1.31
C VAL A 121 -8.26 3.44 -0.69
N THR A 122 -9.15 2.79 -1.42
CA THR A 122 -10.41 2.26 -0.86
C THR A 122 -10.12 1.27 0.26
N THR A 123 -9.23 0.30 0.06
CA THR A 123 -8.85 -0.63 1.14
C THR A 123 -8.28 0.09 2.36
N LEU A 124 -7.36 1.06 2.17
CA LEU A 124 -6.77 1.84 3.27
C LEU A 124 -7.84 2.61 4.06
N ARG A 125 -8.78 3.24 3.35
CA ARG A 125 -9.89 3.99 3.98
C ARG A 125 -10.89 3.08 4.67
N ASP A 126 -11.20 1.92 4.09
CA ASP A 126 -12.16 0.96 4.63
C ASP A 126 -11.71 0.36 5.97
N ILE A 127 -10.40 0.15 6.15
CA ILE A 127 -9.84 -0.40 7.39
C ILE A 127 -9.46 0.67 8.42
N HIS A 128 -9.39 1.93 8.00
CA HIS A 128 -8.82 3.03 8.78
C HIS A 128 -9.36 3.09 10.21
N ASP A 129 -10.68 3.22 10.37
CA ASP A 129 -11.29 3.43 11.69
C ASP A 129 -11.08 2.24 12.63
N ALA A 130 -11.06 1.02 12.10
CA ALA A 130 -10.80 -0.18 12.88
C ALA A 130 -9.33 -0.27 13.33
N VAL A 131 -8.41 0.12 12.45
CA VAL A 131 -6.97 0.18 12.77
C VAL A 131 -6.69 1.31 13.77
N ASP A 132 -7.31 2.48 13.60
CA ASP A 132 -7.15 3.63 14.50
C ASP A 132 -7.65 3.31 15.92
N GLU A 133 -8.82 2.70 16.05
CA GLU A 133 -9.34 2.26 17.36
C GLU A 133 -8.42 1.22 18.04
N ALA A 134 -7.85 0.30 17.26
CA ALA A 134 -7.01 -0.76 17.81
C ALA A 134 -5.57 -0.31 18.13
N ASP A 135 -5.00 0.55 17.30
CA ASP A 135 -3.63 1.04 17.38
C ASP A 135 -3.44 2.33 16.54
N PRO A 136 -3.66 3.51 17.14
CA PRO A 136 -3.51 4.81 16.46
C PRO A 136 -2.12 5.06 15.87
N SER A 137 -1.09 4.30 16.29
CA SER A 137 0.25 4.41 15.69
C SER A 137 0.33 3.72 14.32
N SER A 138 -0.53 2.73 14.05
CA SER A 138 -0.63 2.07 12.74
C SER A 138 -1.51 2.85 11.77
N SER A 139 -2.55 3.56 12.23
CA SER A 139 -3.42 4.37 11.36
C SER A 139 -2.64 5.48 10.65
N GLY A 140 -1.64 6.08 11.31
CA GLY A 140 -0.76 7.08 10.68
C GLY A 140 -0.04 6.60 9.41
N ILE A 141 0.27 5.30 9.31
CA ILE A 141 0.83 4.71 8.07
C ILE A 141 -0.24 4.72 6.97
N LEU A 142 -1.47 4.31 7.29
CA LEU A 142 -2.57 4.31 6.33
C LEU A 142 -2.87 5.73 5.82
N GLU A 143 -2.83 6.72 6.70
CA GLU A 143 -3.04 8.13 6.36
C GLU A 143 -1.97 8.65 5.40
N ASP A 144 -0.68 8.40 5.66
CA ASP A 144 0.43 8.85 4.80
C ASP A 144 0.29 8.27 3.39
N TYR A 145 0.15 6.95 3.28
CA TYR A 145 0.04 6.31 1.97
C TYR A 145 -1.28 6.63 1.28
N THR A 146 -2.38 6.85 2.00
CA THR A 146 -3.62 7.37 1.42
C THR A 146 -3.39 8.74 0.78
N GLN A 147 -2.77 9.68 1.48
CA GLN A 147 -2.52 11.03 0.96
C GLN A 147 -1.62 11.01 -0.28
N ARG A 148 -0.52 10.24 -0.22
CA ARG A 148 0.46 10.14 -1.32
C ARG A 148 -0.16 9.48 -2.56
N LEU A 149 -0.93 8.41 -2.37
CA LEU A 149 -1.60 7.72 -3.46
C LEU A 149 -2.74 8.55 -4.07
N GLU A 150 -3.53 9.26 -3.27
CA GLU A 150 -4.55 10.18 -3.79
C GLU A 150 -3.93 11.33 -4.60
N GLN A 151 -2.77 11.84 -4.17
CA GLN A 151 -2.02 12.84 -4.93
C GLN A 151 -1.56 12.29 -6.29
N GLN A 152 -1.05 11.05 -6.34
CA GLN A 152 -0.67 10.42 -7.60
C GLN A 152 -1.88 10.12 -8.50
N SER A 153 -3.00 9.70 -7.91
CA SER A 153 -4.27 9.53 -8.61
C SER A 153 -4.70 10.83 -9.30
N TRP A 154 -4.54 11.97 -8.62
CA TRP A 154 -4.76 13.29 -9.23
C TRP A 154 -3.76 13.61 -10.35
N PHE A 155 -2.45 13.48 -10.11
CA PHE A 155 -1.43 13.77 -11.13
C PHE A 155 -1.67 13.00 -12.42
N LEU A 156 -2.00 11.72 -12.31
CA LEU A 156 -2.25 10.85 -13.44
C LEU A 156 -3.59 11.15 -14.10
N SER A 157 -4.69 11.25 -13.35
CA SER A 157 -6.02 11.50 -13.92
C SER A 157 -6.11 12.85 -14.64
N ALA A 158 -5.32 13.84 -14.24
CA ALA A 158 -5.24 15.13 -14.92
C ALA A 158 -4.76 15.02 -16.39
N GLN A 159 -3.99 13.98 -16.74
CA GLN A 159 -3.56 13.72 -18.12
C GLN A 159 -4.74 13.48 -19.07
N ASN A 160 -5.79 12.81 -18.59
CA ASN A 160 -6.99 12.49 -19.37
C ASN A 160 -8.11 13.52 -19.21
N TYR A 161 -7.90 14.57 -18.42
CA TYR A 161 -8.90 15.62 -18.23
C TYR A 161 -9.17 16.36 -19.55
N SER A 162 -10.44 16.41 -19.94
CA SER A 162 -10.92 17.25 -21.03
C SER A 162 -11.86 18.31 -20.48
N ALA A 163 -11.57 19.58 -20.75
CA ALA A 163 -12.53 20.66 -20.53
C ALA A 163 -13.63 20.51 -21.60
N ASN A 164 -14.81 20.04 -21.20
CA ASN A 164 -16.00 20.06 -22.06
C ASN A 164 -16.34 21.50 -22.49
#